data_AF-A0A285UD03-F1
#
_entry.id   AF-A0A285UD03-F1
#
_cell.length_a   1.000
_cell.length_b   1.000
_cell.length_c   1.000
_cell.angle_alpha   90.00
_cell.angle_beta   90.00
_cell.angle_gamma   90.00
#
_symmetry.space_group_name_H-M   'P 1'
#
loop_
_entity.id
_entity.type
_entity.pdbx_description
1 polymer ?
#
loop_
_entity_poly.entity_id
_entity_poly.type
_entity_poly.pdbx_seq_one_letter_code
_entity_poly.pdbx_strand_id
1 'polypeptide(L)'
;MSNLIYEAVNWNKPTSELAQVFWEQQWKQIWFPEEIAVSKDVKQWQSFEYQETYKKVLAGLTLLDTVQTNIGMNEIAAHVTDLQEKAVLTVFGSFEAIHAKSYSYIFTTLCKNSEIDELFEWVKNNEFLQYKANKISEIYNSIEEGNPESLWKAMYASVMLESFLFYSGFFYPLYLGGQGTLRNSAEIISLILR
;
A
#
# COMPACT_ATOMS: atom_id res chain seq x y z
N MET A 1 -12.52 -3.96 -38.74
CA MET A 1 -12.03 -3.44 -37.44
C MET A 1 -12.52 -2.02 -37.34
N SER A 2 -13.24 -1.67 -36.27
CA SER A 2 -13.54 -0.26 -35.98
C SER A 2 -12.21 0.46 -35.74
N ASN A 3 -12.00 1.60 -36.41
CA ASN A 3 -10.87 2.46 -36.07
C ASN A 3 -11.16 3.07 -34.69
N LEU A 4 -10.51 2.56 -33.66
CA LEU A 4 -10.52 3.18 -32.34
C LEU A 4 -9.75 4.50 -32.43
N ILE A 5 -10.33 5.58 -31.91
CA ILE A 5 -9.67 6.87 -31.74
C ILE A 5 -9.02 6.85 -30.36
N TYR A 6 -7.71 7.05 -30.31
CA TYR A 6 -6.97 7.18 -29.06
C TYR A 6 -6.68 8.66 -28.79
N GLU A 7 -6.87 9.08 -27.54
CA GLU A 7 -6.63 10.46 -27.10
C GLU A 7 -5.32 10.56 -26.32
N ALA A 8 -4.59 11.66 -26.51
CA ALA A 8 -3.40 11.97 -25.73
C ALA A 8 -3.75 12.83 -24.51
N VAL A 9 -3.13 12.54 -23.36
CA VAL A 9 -3.26 13.39 -22.18
C VAL A 9 -2.59 14.75 -22.42
N ASN A 10 -3.30 15.85 -22.14
CA ASN A 10 -2.79 17.21 -22.28
C ASN A 10 -2.75 17.92 -20.92
N TRP A 11 -1.59 17.90 -20.26
CA TRP A 11 -1.37 18.57 -18.98
C TRP A 11 -1.36 20.10 -19.06
N ASN A 12 -1.29 20.70 -20.26
CA ASN A 12 -1.42 22.16 -20.42
C ASN A 12 -2.87 22.64 -20.29
N LYS A 13 -3.85 21.72 -20.30
CA LYS A 13 -5.27 22.01 -20.10
C LYS A 13 -5.77 21.19 -18.91
N PRO A 14 -5.81 21.75 -17.70
CA PRO A 14 -6.29 21.04 -16.51
C PRO A 14 -7.71 20.50 -16.73
N THR A 15 -7.91 19.21 -16.44
CA THR A 15 -9.23 18.55 -16.51
C THR A 15 -9.76 18.16 -15.14
N SER A 16 -8.88 18.14 -14.13
CA SER A 16 -9.20 17.94 -12.71
C SER A 16 -8.55 19.02 -11.87
N GLU A 17 -9.26 19.53 -10.86
CA GLU A 17 -8.76 20.60 -9.97
C GLU A 17 -7.57 20.14 -9.12
N LEU A 18 -7.47 18.84 -8.84
CA LEU A 18 -6.50 18.29 -7.90
C LEU A 18 -5.44 17.38 -8.54
N ALA A 19 -5.63 16.93 -9.79
CA ALA A 19 -4.71 15.97 -10.40
C ALA A 19 -3.25 16.48 -10.43
N GLN A 20 -3.02 17.74 -10.83
CA GLN A 20 -1.68 18.31 -10.83
C GLN A 20 -1.11 18.45 -9.40
N VAL A 21 -1.93 18.84 -8.43
CA VAL A 21 -1.52 19.00 -7.03
C VAL A 21 -1.06 17.65 -6.45
N PHE A 22 -1.87 16.61 -6.63
CA PHE A 22 -1.53 15.26 -6.15
C PHE A 22 -0.34 14.67 -6.90
N TRP A 23 -0.24 14.88 -8.22
CA TRP A 23 0.91 14.46 -9.00
C TRP A 23 2.21 15.05 -8.45
N GLU A 24 2.26 16.37 -8.26
CA GLU A 24 3.45 17.05 -7.76
C GLU A 24 3.77 16.66 -6.31
N GLN A 25 2.75 16.53 -5.46
CA GLN A 25 2.92 16.15 -4.06
C GLN A 25 3.50 14.73 -3.94
N GLN A 26 2.92 13.77 -4.68
CA GLN A 26 3.35 12.38 -4.63
C GLN A 26 4.81 12.23 -5.07
N TRP A 27 5.19 12.85 -6.19
CA TRP A 27 6.58 12.79 -6.67
C TRP A 27 7.58 13.49 -5.74
N LYS A 28 7.18 14.56 -5.03
CA LYS A 28 8.02 15.17 -3.97
C LYS A 28 8.23 14.23 -2.78
N GLN A 29 7.34 13.25 -2.60
CA GLN A 29 7.36 12.30 -1.48
C GLN A 29 7.98 10.94 -1.84
N ILE A 30 8.48 10.74 -3.05
CA ILE A 30 9.14 9.47 -3.42
C ILE A 30 10.30 9.14 -2.47
N TRP A 31 10.42 7.86 -2.15
CA TRP A 31 11.48 7.31 -1.30
C TRP A 31 11.74 5.86 -1.68
N PHE A 32 12.91 5.34 -1.32
CA PHE A 32 13.26 3.93 -1.49
C PHE A 32 13.69 3.31 -0.16
N PRO A 33 13.27 2.07 0.15
CA PRO A 33 13.56 1.45 1.45
C PRO A 33 15.05 1.33 1.75
N GLU A 34 15.89 1.19 0.72
CA GLU A 34 17.34 1.10 0.86
C GLU A 34 18.01 2.38 1.40
N GLU A 35 17.30 3.51 1.40
CA GLU A 35 17.78 4.77 1.99
C GLU A 35 17.80 4.74 3.53
N ILE A 36 17.03 3.84 4.15
CA ILE A 36 16.91 3.73 5.61
C ILE A 36 17.67 2.50 6.11
N ALA A 37 18.65 2.72 6.99
CA ALA A 37 19.53 1.67 7.49
C ALA A 37 18.85 0.82 8.60
N VAL A 38 17.92 -0.07 8.22
CA VAL A 38 17.21 -0.99 9.14
C VAL A 38 18.17 -1.92 9.90
N SER A 39 19.38 -2.17 9.37
CA SER A 39 20.41 -2.97 10.05
C SER A 39 20.76 -2.44 11.45
N LYS A 40 20.54 -1.15 11.72
CA LYS A 40 20.72 -0.55 13.05
C LYS A 40 19.73 -1.06 14.10
N ASP A 41 18.61 -1.64 13.69
CA ASP A 41 17.60 -2.19 14.59
C ASP A 41 17.92 -3.64 15.02
N VAL A 42 18.82 -4.35 14.31
CA VAL A 42 19.09 -5.79 14.50
C VAL A 42 19.45 -6.15 15.94
N LYS A 43 20.34 -5.38 16.57
CA LYS A 43 20.79 -5.65 17.94
C LYS A 43 19.62 -5.58 18.94
N GLN A 44 18.76 -4.59 18.80
CA GLN A 44 17.59 -4.44 19.65
C GLN A 44 16.57 -5.53 19.37
N TRP A 45 16.34 -5.80 18.08
CA TRP A 45 15.43 -6.84 17.62
C TRP A 45 15.73 -8.20 18.23
N GLN A 46 17.00 -8.63 18.27
CA GLN A 46 17.42 -9.92 18.83
C GLN A 46 16.94 -10.19 20.26
N SER A 47 16.79 -9.13 21.07
CA SER A 47 16.35 -9.21 22.47
C SER A 47 14.90 -8.77 22.67
N PHE A 48 14.18 -8.45 21.60
CA PHE A 48 12.81 -7.95 21.68
C PHE A 48 11.84 -9.10 21.98
N GLU A 49 11.02 -8.95 23.02
CA GLU A 49 10.14 -10.02 23.50
C GLU A 49 8.95 -10.27 22.56
N TYR A 50 8.43 -9.23 21.92
CA TYR A 50 7.18 -9.26 21.17
C TYR A 50 7.39 -9.31 19.65
N GLN A 51 8.45 -9.99 19.20
CA GLN A 51 8.79 -10.14 17.77
C GLN A 51 7.63 -10.72 16.96
N GLU A 52 6.91 -11.69 17.50
CA GLU A 52 5.88 -12.44 16.79
C GLU A 52 4.70 -11.53 16.39
N THR A 53 4.22 -10.70 17.32
CA THR A 53 3.20 -9.68 17.04
C THR A 53 3.67 -8.68 16.00
N TYR A 54 4.93 -8.22 16.10
CA TYR A 54 5.51 -7.27 15.14
C TYR A 54 5.55 -7.86 13.73
N LYS A 55 6.03 -9.11 13.60
CA LYS A 55 6.08 -9.85 12.34
C LYS A 55 4.68 -9.99 11.72
N LYS A 56 3.69 -10.46 12.48
CA LYS A 56 2.31 -10.65 11.99
C LYS A 56 1.64 -9.36 11.55
N VAL A 57 1.88 -8.27 12.27
CA VAL A 57 1.40 -6.94 11.88
C VAL A 57 1.98 -6.54 10.52
N LEU A 58 3.31 -6.57 10.35
CA LEU A 58 3.93 -6.19 9.09
C LEU A 58 3.50 -7.08 7.91
N ALA A 59 3.32 -8.38 8.14
CA ALA A 59 2.88 -9.30 7.10
C ALA A 59 1.41 -9.06 6.70
N GLY A 60 0.57 -8.71 7.67
CA GLY A 60 -0.80 -8.27 7.41
C GLY A 60 -0.86 -6.98 6.59
N LEU A 61 -0.01 -6.00 6.90
CA LEU A 61 0.12 -4.77 6.10
C LEU A 61 0.59 -5.10 4.67
N THR A 62 1.60 -5.97 4.54
CA THR A 62 2.11 -6.42 3.23
C THR A 62 1.01 -7.00 2.34
N LEU A 63 0.08 -7.80 2.90
CA LEU A 63 -1.06 -8.32 2.16
C LEU A 63 -1.96 -7.21 1.63
N LEU A 64 -2.28 -6.23 2.47
CA LEU A 64 -3.19 -5.14 2.12
C LEU A 64 -2.60 -4.24 1.03
N ASP A 65 -1.32 -3.85 1.14
CA ASP A 65 -0.59 -3.12 0.09
C ASP A 65 -0.54 -3.93 -1.23
N THR A 66 -0.36 -5.26 -1.13
CA THR A 66 -0.37 -6.15 -2.31
C THR A 66 -1.74 -6.17 -3.00
N VAL A 67 -2.84 -6.18 -2.23
CA VAL A 67 -4.21 -6.09 -2.76
C VAL A 67 -4.44 -4.73 -3.41
N GLN A 68 -3.98 -3.65 -2.78
CA GLN A 68 -4.17 -2.31 -3.31
C GLN A 68 -3.40 -2.10 -4.62
N THR A 69 -2.14 -2.55 -4.66
CA THR A 69 -1.30 -2.47 -5.87
C THR A 69 -1.89 -3.26 -7.02
N ASN A 70 -2.19 -4.55 -6.79
CA ASN A 70 -2.49 -5.48 -7.88
C ASN A 70 -3.94 -5.45 -8.33
N ILE A 71 -4.85 -5.03 -7.45
CA ILE A 71 -6.29 -5.01 -7.72
C ILE A 71 -6.81 -3.57 -7.60
N GLY A 72 -6.74 -2.96 -6.42
CA GLY A 72 -7.41 -1.68 -6.13
C GLY A 72 -7.09 -0.55 -7.10
N MET A 73 -5.83 -0.12 -7.14
CA MET A 73 -5.41 0.99 -8.00
C MET A 73 -5.59 0.67 -9.49
N ASN A 74 -5.34 -0.57 -9.89
CA ASN A 74 -5.48 -1.00 -11.29
C ASN A 74 -6.94 -0.96 -11.75
N GLU A 75 -7.86 -1.56 -10.99
CA GLU A 75 -9.28 -1.61 -11.31
C GLU A 75 -9.91 -0.21 -11.30
N ILE A 76 -9.57 0.63 -10.31
CA ILE A 76 -10.08 2.01 -10.25
C ILE A 76 -9.53 2.82 -11.45
N ALA A 77 -8.22 2.76 -11.72
CA ALA A 77 -7.62 3.49 -12.84
C ALA A 77 -8.14 3.03 -14.21
N ALA A 78 -8.49 1.75 -14.37
CA ALA A 78 -9.09 1.24 -15.60
C ALA A 78 -10.43 1.94 -15.90
N HIS A 79 -11.25 2.18 -14.87
CA HIS A 79 -12.61 2.71 -15.00
C HIS A 79 -12.73 4.24 -14.86
N VAL A 80 -11.71 4.93 -14.37
CA VAL A 80 -11.65 6.40 -14.41
C VAL A 80 -11.49 6.88 -15.86
N THR A 81 -12.32 7.84 -16.27
CA THR A 81 -12.30 8.37 -17.64
C THR A 81 -11.34 9.55 -17.82
N ASP A 82 -11.11 10.34 -16.77
CA ASP A 82 -10.19 11.47 -16.83
C ASP A 82 -8.73 10.99 -16.94
N LEU A 83 -8.02 11.45 -17.98
CA LEU A 83 -6.66 10.97 -18.26
C LEU A 83 -5.61 11.51 -17.28
N GLN A 84 -5.83 12.68 -16.65
CA GLN A 84 -4.92 13.24 -15.64
C GLN A 84 -5.10 12.50 -14.31
N GLU A 85 -6.34 12.24 -13.89
CA GLU A 85 -6.63 11.45 -12.69
C GLU A 85 -6.15 10.01 -12.83
N LYS A 86 -6.35 9.39 -14.01
CA LYS A 86 -5.82 8.04 -14.32
C LYS A 86 -4.30 7.97 -14.17
N ALA A 87 -3.59 9.01 -14.60
CA ALA A 87 -2.14 9.09 -14.44
C ALA A 87 -1.74 9.19 -12.95
N VAL A 88 -2.47 9.98 -12.14
CA VAL A 88 -2.24 10.07 -10.69
C VAL A 88 -2.46 8.71 -9.99
N LEU A 89 -3.56 8.02 -10.29
CA LEU A 89 -3.84 6.69 -9.73
C LEU A 89 -2.76 5.66 -10.09
N THR A 90 -2.19 5.76 -11.29
CA THR A 90 -1.06 4.92 -11.72
C THR A 90 0.19 5.18 -10.88
N VAL A 91 0.45 6.45 -10.53
CA VAL A 91 1.54 6.81 -9.61
C VAL A 91 1.27 6.28 -8.21
N PHE A 92 0.04 6.41 -7.69
CA PHE A 92 -0.34 5.83 -6.39
C PHE A 92 -0.09 4.32 -6.36
N GLY A 93 -0.56 3.57 -7.37
CA GLY A 93 -0.27 2.14 -7.48
C GLY A 93 1.22 1.81 -7.52
N SER A 94 2.05 2.70 -8.09
CA SER A 94 3.51 2.52 -8.07
C SER A 94 4.10 2.69 -6.67
N PHE A 95 3.52 3.57 -5.83
CA PHE A 95 3.94 3.74 -4.44
C PHE A 95 3.51 2.55 -3.56
N GLU A 96 2.32 1.99 -3.78
CA GLU A 96 1.92 0.76 -3.09
C GLU A 96 2.90 -0.40 -3.34
N ALA A 97 3.48 -0.48 -4.55
CA ALA A 97 4.53 -1.44 -4.85
C ALA A 97 5.83 -1.18 -4.06
N ILE A 98 6.18 0.10 -3.84
CA ILE A 98 7.31 0.50 -2.98
C ILE A 98 7.01 0.09 -1.53
N HIS A 99 5.79 0.32 -1.04
CA HIS A 99 5.36 -0.06 0.30
C HIS A 99 5.48 -1.57 0.51
N ALA A 100 4.89 -2.38 -0.36
CA ALA A 100 4.95 -3.84 -0.31
C ALA A 100 6.40 -4.38 -0.29
N LYS A 101 7.28 -3.80 -1.14
CA LYS A 101 8.71 -4.14 -1.17
C LYS A 101 9.42 -3.75 0.13
N SER A 102 9.06 -2.61 0.72
CA SER A 102 9.71 -2.12 1.94
C SER A 102 9.49 -3.03 3.16
N TYR A 103 8.33 -3.68 3.30
CA TYR A 103 8.16 -4.69 4.36
C TYR A 103 9.09 -5.88 4.16
N SER A 104 9.28 -6.33 2.92
CA SER A 104 10.22 -7.41 2.60
C SER A 104 11.66 -7.00 2.96
N TYR A 105 12.03 -5.74 2.74
CA TYR A 105 13.31 -5.19 3.17
C TYR A 105 13.49 -5.22 4.70
N ILE A 106 12.45 -4.86 5.48
CA ILE A 106 12.46 -5.00 6.94
C ILE A 106 12.61 -6.47 7.34
N PHE A 107 11.80 -7.37 6.77
CA PHE A 107 11.83 -8.80 7.09
C PHE A 107 13.18 -9.44 6.83
N THR A 108 13.74 -9.22 5.64
CA THR A 108 15.04 -9.79 5.26
C THR A 108 16.19 -9.27 6.13
N THR A 109 16.02 -8.10 6.75
CA THR A 109 17.00 -7.56 7.69
C THR A 109 16.86 -8.13 9.10
N LEU A 110 15.64 -8.37 9.57
CA LEU A 110 15.36 -8.74 10.96
C LEU A 110 15.13 -10.24 11.18
N CYS A 111 14.69 -10.97 10.16
CA CYS A 111 14.20 -12.35 10.29
C CYS A 111 15.03 -13.31 9.41
N LYS A 112 14.99 -14.60 9.76
CA LYS A 112 15.51 -15.66 8.88
C LYS A 112 14.50 -16.00 7.80
N ASN A 113 14.96 -16.44 6.63
CA ASN A 113 14.08 -16.83 5.51
C ASN A 113 13.00 -17.84 5.92
N SER A 114 13.32 -18.85 6.74
CA SER A 114 12.33 -19.82 7.20
C SER A 114 11.19 -19.18 8.01
N GLU A 115 11.49 -18.18 8.84
CA GLU A 115 10.47 -17.45 9.59
C GLU A 115 9.61 -16.58 8.68
N ILE A 116 10.21 -16.05 7.61
CA ILE A 116 9.49 -15.26 6.61
C ILE A 116 8.53 -16.18 5.86
N ASP A 117 8.97 -17.34 5.39
CA ASP A 117 8.13 -18.30 4.68
C ASP A 117 6.93 -18.76 5.53
N GLU A 118 7.17 -19.10 6.80
CA GLU A 118 6.12 -19.43 7.78
C GLU A 118 5.12 -18.30 7.97
N LEU A 119 5.60 -17.06 8.01
CA LEU A 119 4.78 -15.87 8.20
C LEU A 119 3.87 -15.60 6.98
N PHE A 120 4.40 -15.73 5.76
CA PHE A 120 3.60 -15.59 4.55
C PHE A 120 2.58 -16.72 4.39
N GLU A 121 2.91 -17.94 4.84
CA GLU A 121 1.94 -19.02 4.90
C GLU A 121 0.85 -18.76 5.96
N TRP A 122 1.22 -18.19 7.12
CA TRP A 122 0.24 -17.75 8.11
C TRP A 122 -0.72 -16.68 7.56
N VAL A 123 -0.22 -15.72 6.78
CA VAL A 123 -1.06 -14.67 6.14
C VAL A 123 -2.12 -15.29 5.23
N LYS A 124 -1.76 -16.31 4.43
CA LYS A 124 -2.71 -17.01 3.54
C LYS A 124 -3.81 -17.73 4.31
N ASN A 125 -3.47 -18.28 5.47
CA ASN A 125 -4.39 -19.08 6.28
C ASN A 125 -5.13 -18.29 7.37
N ASN A 126 -4.79 -17.01 7.58
CA ASN A 126 -5.41 -16.19 8.60
C ASN A 126 -6.80 -15.70 8.16
N GLU A 127 -7.85 -16.20 8.82
CA GLU A 127 -9.24 -15.90 8.47
C GLU A 127 -9.59 -14.40 8.52
N PHE A 128 -9.03 -13.62 9.44
CA PHE A 128 -9.34 -12.20 9.60
C PHE A 128 -8.68 -11.33 8.52
N LEU A 129 -7.45 -11.67 8.14
CA LEU A 129 -6.74 -11.04 7.03
C LEU A 129 -7.42 -11.37 5.70
N GLN A 130 -7.72 -12.64 5.47
CA GLN A 130 -8.44 -13.07 4.26
C GLN A 130 -9.85 -12.44 4.20
N TYR A 131 -10.58 -12.37 5.31
CA TYR A 131 -11.89 -11.74 5.34
C TYR A 131 -11.85 -10.27 4.88
N LYS A 132 -10.98 -9.45 5.47
CA LYS A 132 -10.91 -8.02 5.12
C LYS A 132 -10.37 -7.81 3.70
N ALA A 133 -9.39 -8.59 3.28
CA ALA A 133 -8.85 -8.54 1.92
C ALA A 133 -9.93 -8.88 0.90
N ASN A 134 -10.64 -10.01 1.07
CA ASN A 134 -11.73 -10.43 0.20
C ASN A 134 -12.85 -9.38 0.15
N LYS A 135 -13.27 -8.82 1.28
CA LYS A 135 -14.33 -7.80 1.32
C LYS A 135 -14.00 -6.57 0.47
N ILE A 136 -12.75 -6.11 0.52
CA ILE A 136 -12.30 -4.96 -0.26
C ILE A 136 -12.12 -5.34 -1.74
N SER A 137 -11.45 -6.46 -2.02
CA SER A 137 -11.23 -6.94 -3.40
C SER A 137 -12.54 -7.28 -4.12
N GLU A 138 -13.55 -7.80 -3.44
CA GLU A 138 -14.89 -8.04 -4.01
C GLU A 138 -15.47 -6.74 -4.56
N ILE A 139 -15.33 -5.61 -3.84
CA ILE A 139 -15.85 -4.31 -4.28
C ILE A 139 -15.07 -3.79 -5.49
N TYR A 140 -13.73 -3.92 -5.49
CA TYR A 140 -12.90 -3.52 -6.62
C TYR A 140 -13.24 -4.30 -7.89
N ASN A 141 -13.44 -5.61 -7.78
CA ASN A 141 -13.79 -6.46 -8.92
C ASN A 141 -15.25 -6.32 -9.36
N SER A 142 -16.06 -5.54 -8.65
CA SER A 142 -17.48 -5.31 -8.96
C SER A 142 -17.73 -3.95 -9.63
N ILE A 143 -16.68 -3.29 -10.15
CA ILE A 143 -16.86 -2.07 -10.93
C ILE A 143 -17.48 -2.43 -12.29
N GLU A 144 -18.62 -1.81 -12.60
CA GLU A 144 -19.31 -1.98 -13.86
C GLU A 144 -18.97 -0.82 -14.81
N GLU A 145 -18.67 -1.14 -16.07
CA GLU A 145 -18.32 -0.13 -17.09
C GLU A 145 -19.47 0.87 -17.29
N GLY A 146 -19.15 2.17 -17.20
CA GLY A 146 -20.12 3.25 -17.35
C GLY A 146 -21.06 3.45 -16.15
N ASN A 147 -20.89 2.71 -15.04
CA ASN A 147 -21.67 2.86 -13.83
C ASN A 147 -20.89 3.70 -12.77
N PRO A 148 -21.27 4.97 -12.55
CA PRO A 148 -20.57 5.83 -11.60
C PRO A 148 -20.74 5.38 -10.14
N GLU A 149 -21.83 4.69 -9.79
CA GLU A 149 -22.08 4.23 -8.42
C GLU A 149 -21.13 3.09 -8.03
N SER A 150 -20.88 2.13 -8.93
CA SER A 150 -19.95 1.04 -8.65
C SER A 150 -18.50 1.53 -8.53
N LEU A 151 -18.09 2.48 -9.39
CA LEU A 151 -16.78 3.12 -9.29
C LEU A 151 -16.63 3.88 -7.97
N TRP A 152 -17.66 4.64 -7.57
CA TRP A 152 -17.66 5.34 -6.28
C TRP A 152 -17.54 4.37 -5.09
N LYS A 153 -18.23 3.22 -5.11
CA LYS A 153 -18.09 2.20 -4.07
C LYS A 153 -16.67 1.66 -3.98
N ALA A 154 -16.01 1.41 -5.11
CA ALA A 154 -14.62 0.98 -5.14
C ALA A 154 -13.67 2.06 -4.61
N MET A 155 -13.84 3.32 -4.99
CA MET A 155 -13.06 4.44 -4.43
C MET A 155 -13.28 4.58 -2.93
N TYR A 156 -14.52 4.45 -2.44
CA TYR A 156 -14.82 4.46 -1.01
C TYR A 156 -14.13 3.29 -0.27
N ALA A 157 -14.18 2.08 -0.83
CA ALA A 157 -13.48 0.93 -0.26
C ALA A 157 -11.96 1.15 -0.21
N SER A 158 -11.39 1.77 -1.24
CA SER A 158 -9.98 2.16 -1.27
C SER A 158 -9.64 3.16 -0.17
N VAL A 159 -10.44 4.20 0.02
CA VAL A 159 -10.26 5.13 1.16
C VAL A 159 -10.35 4.41 2.50
N MET A 160 -11.30 3.48 2.68
CA MET A 160 -11.40 2.71 3.92
C MET A 160 -10.21 1.77 4.15
N LEU A 161 -9.61 1.23 3.08
CA LEU A 161 -8.37 0.48 3.18
C LEU A 161 -7.22 1.38 3.64
N GLU A 162 -6.95 2.44 2.86
CA GLU A 162 -5.83 3.37 3.06
C GLU A 162 -5.90 4.13 4.40
N SER A 163 -7.07 4.66 4.71
CA SER A 163 -7.25 5.62 5.81
C SER A 163 -7.79 4.99 7.10
N PHE A 164 -8.06 3.68 7.12
CA PHE A 164 -8.62 3.02 8.30
C PHE A 164 -8.06 1.61 8.56
N LEU A 165 -8.16 0.68 7.61
CA LEU A 165 -7.83 -0.73 7.89
C LEU A 165 -6.33 -0.94 8.21
N PHE A 166 -5.43 -0.19 7.56
CA PHE A 166 -4.00 -0.24 7.84
C PHE A 166 -3.64 0.21 9.26
N TYR A 167 -4.41 1.09 9.89
CA TYR A 167 -4.06 1.68 11.19
C TYR A 167 -4.02 0.66 12.33
N SER A 168 -4.76 -0.44 12.21
CA SER A 168 -4.64 -1.57 13.14
C SER A 168 -3.24 -2.19 13.16
N GLY A 169 -2.51 -2.12 12.04
CA GLY A 169 -1.12 -2.55 11.94
C GLY A 169 -0.13 -1.42 12.18
N PHE A 170 -0.31 -0.25 11.56
CA PHE A 170 0.61 0.89 11.74
C PHE A 170 0.80 1.31 13.19
N PHE A 171 -0.21 1.10 14.04
CA PHE A 171 -0.11 1.37 15.47
C PHE A 171 1.16 0.80 16.10
N TYR A 172 1.51 -0.46 15.83
CA TYR A 172 2.54 -1.13 16.60
C TYR A 172 3.97 -0.67 16.29
N PRO A 173 4.39 -0.57 15.01
CA PRO A 173 5.69 0.02 14.67
C PRO A 173 5.82 1.47 15.10
N LEU A 174 4.77 2.29 14.96
CA LEU A 174 4.80 3.70 15.35
C LEU A 174 4.87 3.86 16.87
N TYR A 175 4.13 3.04 17.63
CA TYR A 175 4.20 3.01 19.08
C TYR A 175 5.62 2.68 19.57
N LEU A 176 6.24 1.64 19.01
CA LEU A 176 7.62 1.26 19.36
C LEU A 176 8.62 2.35 18.95
N GLY A 177 8.48 2.91 17.75
CA GLY A 177 9.33 4.00 17.25
C GLY A 177 9.28 5.24 18.14
N GLY A 178 8.09 5.61 18.63
CA GLY A 178 7.89 6.69 19.58
C GLY A 178 8.58 6.46 20.94
N GLN A 179 8.79 5.20 21.32
CA GLN A 179 9.55 4.80 22.51
C GLN A 179 11.05 4.63 22.26
N GLY A 180 11.52 4.93 21.04
CA GLY A 180 12.91 4.76 20.65
C GLY A 180 13.29 3.31 20.34
N THR A 181 12.31 2.44 20.11
CA THR A 181 12.51 1.02 19.78
C THR A 181 12.23 0.77 18.30
N LEU A 182 13.15 0.07 17.61
CA LEU A 182 13.07 -0.23 16.17
C LEU A 182 12.84 1.04 15.31
N ARG A 183 13.57 2.12 15.63
CA ARG A 183 13.32 3.45 15.06
C ARG A 183 13.47 3.51 13.55
N ASN A 184 14.41 2.76 12.97
CA ASN A 184 14.65 2.79 11.53
C ASN A 184 13.51 2.07 10.78
N SER A 185 13.04 0.95 11.33
CA SER A 185 11.84 0.28 10.82
C SER A 185 10.60 1.16 10.96
N ALA A 186 10.45 1.86 12.09
CA ALA A 186 9.34 2.79 12.30
C ALA A 186 9.39 4.01 11.35
N GLU A 187 10.59 4.46 10.95
CA GLU A 187 10.77 5.51 9.95
C GLU A 187 10.23 5.07 8.58
N ILE A 188 10.51 3.83 8.15
CA ILE A 188 9.89 3.26 6.94
C ILE A 188 8.37 3.28 7.05
N ILE A 189 7.80 2.82 8.16
CA ILE A 189 6.35 2.82 8.37
C ILE A 189 5.78 4.25 8.37
N SER A 190 6.52 5.23 8.90
CA SER A 190 6.12 6.64 8.85
C SER A 190 6.15 7.22 7.44
N LEU A 191 7.01 6.73 6.54
CA LEU A 191 7.04 7.14 5.15
C LEU A 191 5.89 6.52 4.34
N ILE A 192 5.50 5.28 4.67
CA ILE A 192 4.29 4.64 4.10
C ILE A 192 3.03 5.40 4.52
N LEU A 193 2.95 5.80 5.79
CA LEU A 193 1.76 6.49 6.33
C LEU A 193 1.57 7.91 5.78
N ARG A 194 2.63 8.56 5.29
CA ARG A 194 2.66 9.99 4.92
C ARG A 194 2.16 10.23 3.51
#